data_AF-A0A851LFF6-F1
#
_entry.id   AF-A0A851LFF6-F1
#
_cell.length_a   1.000
_cell.length_b   1.000
_cell.length_c   1.000
_cell.angle_alpha   90.00
_cell.angle_beta   90.00
_cell.angle_gamma   90.00
#
_symmetry.space_group_name_H-M   'P 1'
#
loop_
_entity.id
_entity.type
_entity.pdbx_description
1 polymer ?
#
loop_
_entity_poly.entity_id
_entity_poly.type
_entity_poly.pdbx_seq_one_letter_code
_entity_poly.pdbx_strand_id
1 'polypeptide(L)'
;ISVEELEHSISVKIAKEAVMSINSPGTLFKQSQGFLETKVYIAGLPRNVGNALVKQINPRLDGCIRAWNLMNQGHSGVKEVIQEKQSKHCLVAVGRGSFYPGTGMAMFQINYSKYFSVCIPVFFAGLKIIVTIGNITVAHLESKKLCTPRKVLVGLLVTKQQLELSVDSHTDRSNSEHLSILHQAMMANVVTYLGGLPDVPLGATLVTAFYNGCMEVKVNNRQLDLDEAISKHNDIRSHSCPLIMQ
;
A
#
# COMPACT_ATOMS: atom_id res chain seq x y z
N ILE A 1 13.87 19.22 -3.38
CA ILE A 1 13.30 19.59 -4.69
C ILE A 1 12.94 21.06 -4.58
N SER A 2 13.28 21.88 -5.56
CA SER A 2 12.77 23.26 -5.67
C SER A 2 12.19 23.48 -7.06
N VAL A 3 11.22 24.40 -7.14
CA VAL A 3 10.61 24.87 -8.38
C VAL A 3 10.76 26.38 -8.41
N GLU A 4 11.38 26.91 -9.46
CA GLU A 4 11.68 28.32 -9.62
C GLU A 4 11.08 28.82 -10.94
N GLU A 5 10.39 29.96 -10.88
CA GLU A 5 9.90 30.66 -12.06
C GLU A 5 11.01 31.59 -12.57
N LEU A 6 11.37 31.44 -13.84
CA LEU A 6 12.27 32.31 -14.59
C LEU A 6 11.45 33.04 -15.67
N GLU A 7 12.04 34.05 -16.30
CA GLU A 7 11.34 34.96 -17.24
C GLU A 7 10.55 34.23 -18.35
N HIS A 8 11.04 33.10 -18.86
CA HIS A 8 10.40 32.33 -19.94
C HIS A 8 10.34 30.81 -19.67
N SER A 9 10.65 30.39 -18.44
CA SER A 9 10.73 28.96 -18.12
C SER A 9 10.53 28.68 -16.65
N ILE A 10 10.09 27.46 -16.34
CA ILE A 10 10.03 26.93 -15.00
C ILE A 10 11.18 25.94 -14.83
N SER A 11 12.04 26.17 -13.83
CA SER A 11 13.16 25.28 -13.51
C SER A 11 12.80 24.39 -12.32
N VAL A 12 12.96 23.08 -12.48
CA VAL A 12 12.84 22.11 -11.38
C VAL A 12 14.23 21.61 -11.02
N LYS A 13 14.58 21.70 -9.73
CA LYS A 13 15.89 21.29 -9.22
C LYS A 13 15.79 20.16 -8.19
N ILE A 14 16.73 19.23 -8.27
CA ILE A 14 16.96 18.19 -7.27
C ILE A 14 18.36 18.40 -6.72
N ALA A 15 18.51 18.41 -5.40
CA ALA A 15 19.81 18.67 -4.74
C ALA A 15 20.52 19.97 -5.21
N LYS A 16 19.73 21.01 -5.54
CA LYS A 16 20.19 22.31 -6.12
C LYS A 16 20.65 22.24 -7.58
N GLU A 17 20.59 21.08 -8.22
CA GLU A 17 20.92 20.89 -9.63
C GLU A 17 19.65 20.92 -10.47
N ALA A 18 19.67 21.68 -11.56
CA ALA A 18 18.53 21.75 -12.49
C ALA A 18 18.41 20.44 -13.26
N VAL A 19 17.26 19.76 -13.09
CA VAL A 19 16.96 18.48 -13.76
C VAL A 19 15.89 18.60 -14.83
N MET A 20 15.14 19.70 -14.83
CA MET A 20 14.10 19.98 -15.83
C MET A 20 13.98 21.49 -16.04
N SER A 21 13.79 21.88 -17.31
CA SER A 21 13.42 23.23 -17.72
C SER A 21 12.20 23.15 -18.63
N ILE A 22 11.13 23.83 -18.27
CA ILE A 22 9.86 23.82 -18.99
C ILE A 22 9.64 25.23 -19.54
N ASN A 23 9.65 25.39 -20.86
CA ASN A 23 9.33 26.68 -21.48
C ASN A 23 7.88 27.04 -21.14
N SER A 24 7.68 28.21 -20.52
CA SER A 24 6.36 28.70 -20.12
C SER A 24 6.14 30.07 -20.72
N PRO A 25 5.18 30.24 -21.65
CA PRO A 25 4.89 31.54 -22.25
C PRO A 25 4.09 32.48 -21.33
N GLY A 26 3.64 32.00 -20.16
CA GLY A 26 2.88 32.77 -19.18
C GLY A 26 3.40 32.59 -17.76
N THR A 27 2.92 33.46 -16.86
CA THR A 27 3.31 33.49 -15.44
C THR A 27 2.51 32.48 -14.61
N LEU A 28 3.13 31.92 -13.57
CA LEU A 28 2.44 31.05 -12.61
C LEU A 28 1.45 31.82 -11.73
N PHE A 29 1.75 33.09 -11.48
CA PHE A 29 0.88 33.99 -10.72
C PHE A 29 -0.17 34.62 -11.63
N LYS A 30 -1.41 34.62 -11.18
CA LYS A 30 -2.53 35.28 -11.86
C LYS A 30 -2.84 36.59 -11.18
N GLN A 31 -3.05 37.65 -11.95
CA GLN A 31 -3.50 38.92 -11.41
C GLN A 31 -5.01 38.85 -11.15
N SER A 32 -5.42 39.01 -9.90
CA SER A 32 -6.81 38.97 -9.45
C SER A 32 -7.05 40.12 -8.48
N GLN A 33 -7.97 41.03 -8.82
CA GLN A 33 -8.33 42.19 -8.00
C GLN A 33 -7.12 43.05 -7.55
N GLY A 34 -6.10 43.20 -8.41
CA GLY A 34 -4.89 43.98 -8.10
C GLY A 34 -3.81 43.22 -7.32
N PHE A 35 -4.05 41.97 -6.93
CA PHE A 35 -3.08 41.10 -6.27
C PHE A 35 -2.59 39.99 -7.20
N LEU A 36 -1.38 39.49 -6.97
CA LEU A 36 -0.87 38.27 -7.60
C LEU A 36 -1.27 37.08 -6.72
N GLU A 37 -2.09 36.19 -7.27
CA GLU A 37 -2.57 34.99 -6.59
C GLU A 37 -1.95 33.73 -7.21
N THR A 38 -1.57 32.77 -6.36
CA THR A 38 -1.23 31.41 -6.77
C THR A 38 -1.77 30.40 -5.76
N LYS A 39 -2.06 29.17 -6.22
CA LYS A 39 -2.57 28.08 -5.38
C LYS A 39 -1.63 26.90 -5.45
N VAL A 40 -1.10 26.50 -4.30
CA VAL A 40 -0.18 25.37 -4.17
C VAL A 40 -0.86 24.24 -3.43
N TYR A 41 -0.84 23.05 -4.05
CA TYR A 41 -1.36 21.81 -3.48
C TYR A 41 -0.18 20.88 -3.26
N ILE A 42 -0.07 20.31 -2.06
CA ILE A 42 1.03 19.42 -1.68
C ILE A 42 0.49 18.01 -1.54
N ALA A 43 1.18 17.04 -2.16
CA ALA A 43 0.85 15.61 -2.10
C ALA A 43 -0.62 15.28 -2.46
N GLY A 44 -1.16 16.00 -3.45
CA GLY A 44 -2.52 15.81 -3.93
C GLY A 44 -2.88 16.80 -5.04
N LEU A 45 -4.06 16.59 -5.61
CA LEU A 45 -4.61 17.43 -6.68
C LEU A 45 -5.91 18.10 -6.20
N PRO A 46 -6.27 19.28 -6.71
CA PRO A 46 -7.57 19.88 -6.47
C PRO A 46 -8.72 18.93 -6.87
N ARG A 47 -9.90 19.08 -6.23
CA ARG A 47 -11.02 18.14 -6.41
C ARG A 47 -11.55 18.06 -7.86
N ASN A 48 -11.48 19.16 -8.61
CA ASN A 48 -12.13 19.29 -9.92
C ASN A 48 -11.14 19.24 -11.10
N VAL A 49 -10.02 18.54 -10.95
CA VAL A 49 -8.99 18.52 -12.01
C VAL A 49 -9.32 17.53 -13.13
N GLY A 50 -10.15 16.51 -12.88
CA GLY A 50 -10.75 15.62 -13.89
C GLY A 50 -9.85 15.33 -15.11
N ASN A 51 -10.32 15.70 -16.30
CA ASN A 51 -9.61 15.54 -17.58
C ASN A 51 -8.63 16.69 -17.89
N ALA A 52 -8.46 17.67 -17.00
CA ALA A 52 -7.54 18.79 -17.19
C ALA A 52 -6.06 18.40 -16.95
N LEU A 53 -5.81 17.21 -16.39
CA LEU A 53 -4.46 16.65 -16.35
C LEU A 53 -4.04 16.19 -17.76
N VAL A 54 -2.89 16.68 -18.20
CA VAL A 54 -2.25 16.24 -19.46
C VAL A 54 -2.06 14.72 -19.48
N LYS A 55 -1.76 14.12 -18.32
CA LYS A 55 -1.68 12.69 -18.12
C LYS A 55 -2.29 12.31 -16.78
N GLN A 56 -3.17 11.30 -16.81
CA GLN A 56 -3.79 10.76 -15.60
C GLN A 56 -2.73 10.09 -14.70
N ILE A 57 -2.85 10.30 -13.39
CA ILE A 57 -1.96 9.77 -12.36
C ILE A 57 -2.76 9.47 -11.10
N ASN A 58 -2.43 8.39 -10.39
CA ASN A 58 -2.92 8.16 -9.04
C ASN A 58 -2.21 9.14 -8.08
N PRO A 59 -2.91 10.08 -7.44
CA PRO A 59 -2.27 11.13 -6.64
C PRO A 59 -1.84 10.66 -5.24
N ARG A 60 -2.19 9.42 -4.84
CA ARG A 60 -1.78 8.88 -3.54
C ARG A 60 -0.26 8.78 -3.49
N LEU A 61 0.31 9.29 -2.40
CA LEU A 61 1.75 9.37 -2.20
C LEU A 61 2.08 9.01 -0.77
N ASP A 62 2.70 7.84 -0.58
CA ASP A 62 3.37 7.49 0.68
C ASP A 62 4.79 8.09 0.68
N GLY A 63 4.87 9.36 1.06
CA GLY A 63 6.11 10.13 1.07
C GLY A 63 6.18 11.08 2.26
N CYS A 64 7.40 11.42 2.66
CA CYS A 64 7.64 12.37 3.73
C CYS A 64 8.26 13.67 3.21
N ILE A 65 7.73 14.81 3.65
CA ILE A 65 8.24 16.13 3.29
C ILE A 65 8.67 16.82 4.57
N ARG A 66 9.87 17.42 4.55
CA ARG A 66 10.42 18.21 5.66
C ARG A 66 11.13 19.44 5.12
N ALA A 67 11.37 20.42 5.99
CA ALA A 67 12.11 21.63 5.67
C ALA A 67 11.59 22.33 4.39
N TRP A 68 10.27 22.35 4.20
CA TRP A 68 9.68 23.10 3.10
C TRP A 68 9.81 24.60 3.33
N ASN A 69 9.94 25.32 2.22
CA ASN A 69 9.96 26.76 2.20
C ASN A 69 9.08 27.22 1.03
N LEU A 70 7.92 27.78 1.34
CA LEU A 70 7.02 28.33 0.33
C LEU A 70 7.28 29.83 0.18
N MET A 71 7.80 30.26 -0.97
CA MET A 71 8.03 31.67 -1.31
C MET A 71 8.85 32.46 -0.27
N ASN A 72 9.85 31.82 0.37
CA ASN A 72 10.64 32.41 1.46
C ASN A 72 9.84 32.82 2.71
N GLN A 73 8.60 32.32 2.85
CA GLN A 73 7.74 32.50 4.02
C GLN A 73 7.84 31.29 4.98
N GLY A 74 8.73 30.34 4.71
CA GLY A 74 8.95 29.17 5.55
C GLY A 74 7.74 28.23 5.54
N HIS A 75 7.30 27.83 6.74
CA HIS A 75 6.29 26.79 6.96
C HIS A 75 4.83 27.27 7.04
N SER A 76 4.57 28.58 6.92
CA SER A 76 3.24 29.18 6.74
C SER A 76 2.12 28.61 7.64
N GLY A 77 2.34 28.52 8.97
CA GLY A 77 1.32 28.13 9.96
C GLY A 77 0.90 26.65 9.95
N VAL A 78 1.57 25.80 9.18
CA VAL A 78 1.28 24.34 9.14
C VAL A 78 2.06 23.59 10.22
N LYS A 79 3.11 24.19 10.79
CA LYS A 79 4.00 23.55 11.75
C LYS A 79 3.26 23.10 13.01
N GLU A 80 2.41 23.97 13.54
CA GLU A 80 1.63 23.75 14.75
C GLU A 80 0.68 22.56 14.55
N VAL A 81 -0.02 22.53 13.41
CA VAL A 81 -0.95 21.44 13.04
C VAL A 81 -0.25 20.07 12.96
N ILE A 82 0.99 20.04 12.47
CA ILE A 82 1.76 18.80 12.37
C ILE A 82 2.20 18.34 13.75
N GLN A 83 2.74 19.25 14.57
CA GLN A 83 3.23 18.93 15.90
C GLN A 83 2.13 18.36 16.80
N GLU A 84 0.91 18.88 16.70
CA GLU A 84 -0.24 18.40 17.48
C GLU A 84 -0.78 17.05 16.99
N LYS A 85 -0.61 16.70 15.71
CA LYS A 85 -1.22 15.51 15.12
C LYS A 85 -0.17 14.46 14.79
N GLN A 86 -0.06 13.44 15.64
CA GLN A 86 0.81 12.28 15.40
C GLN A 86 0.55 11.59 14.05
N SER A 87 -0.69 11.60 13.55
CA SER A 87 -1.04 11.05 12.22
C SER A 87 -0.43 11.83 11.04
N LYS A 88 0.17 13.01 11.29
CA LYS A 88 0.92 13.79 10.30
C LYS A 88 2.43 13.56 10.38
N HIS A 89 2.91 12.78 11.36
CA HIS A 89 4.31 12.43 11.46
C HIS A 89 4.65 11.20 10.60
N CYS A 90 5.78 11.30 9.92
CA CYS A 90 6.37 10.17 9.21
C CYS A 90 7.15 9.30 10.20
N LEU A 91 7.37 8.04 9.81
CA LEU A 91 8.33 7.17 10.47
C LEU A 91 9.74 7.74 10.30
N VAL A 92 10.56 7.67 11.35
CA VAL A 92 11.93 8.21 11.34
C VAL A 92 12.86 7.38 10.45
N ALA A 93 12.72 6.05 10.51
CA ALA A 93 13.55 5.11 9.78
C ALA A 93 12.64 4.11 9.05
N VAL A 94 12.74 4.09 7.72
CA VAL A 94 11.88 3.26 6.87
C VAL A 94 12.69 2.35 5.94
N GLY A 95 12.19 1.14 5.75
CA GLY A 95 12.59 0.19 4.73
C GLY A 95 11.48 -0.03 3.71
N ARG A 96 11.81 -0.77 2.64
CA ARG A 96 10.84 -1.16 1.61
C ARG A 96 9.84 -2.17 2.15
N GLY A 97 8.56 -1.91 1.90
CA GLY A 97 7.43 -2.78 2.17
C GLY A 97 6.19 -1.98 2.55
N SER A 98 5.08 -2.67 2.76
CA SER A 98 3.85 -2.07 3.25
C SER A 98 3.64 -2.40 4.73
N PHE A 99 3.37 -1.38 5.54
CA PHE A 99 3.19 -1.56 6.99
C PHE A 99 1.71 -1.58 7.39
N TYR A 100 1.35 -2.60 8.14
CA TYR A 100 0.03 -2.84 8.69
C TYR A 100 0.14 -2.73 10.21
N PRO A 101 -0.54 -1.78 10.86
CA PRO A 101 -0.43 -1.58 12.30
C PRO A 101 -1.37 -2.47 13.14
N GLY A 102 -2.12 -3.39 12.52
CA GLY A 102 -3.12 -4.20 13.22
C GLY A 102 -4.44 -3.49 13.52
N THR A 103 -4.77 -2.40 12.80
CA THR A 103 -6.02 -1.64 13.01
C THR A 103 -7.03 -1.78 11.88
N GLY A 104 -6.69 -2.46 10.79
CA GLY A 104 -7.58 -2.59 9.65
C GLY A 104 -7.01 -3.37 8.49
N MET A 105 -7.63 -3.22 7.33
CA MET A 105 -7.35 -4.01 6.14
C MET A 105 -7.38 -3.17 4.84
N ALA A 106 -6.89 -3.78 3.77
CA ALA A 106 -7.01 -3.27 2.41
C ALA A 106 -7.81 -4.24 1.54
N MET A 107 -8.55 -3.72 0.58
CA MET A 107 -9.49 -4.45 -0.24
C MET A 107 -9.17 -4.28 -1.73
N PHE A 108 -9.06 -5.41 -2.43
CA PHE A 108 -8.81 -5.48 -3.86
C PHE A 108 -9.88 -6.33 -4.55
N GLN A 109 -10.08 -6.08 -5.84
CA GLN A 109 -10.82 -6.97 -6.71
C GLN A 109 -9.86 -7.53 -7.74
N ILE A 110 -9.56 -8.82 -7.59
CA ILE A 110 -8.55 -9.52 -8.39
C ILE A 110 -9.24 -10.63 -9.17
N ASN A 111 -8.93 -10.70 -10.46
CA ASN A 111 -9.38 -11.80 -11.30
C ASN A 111 -8.36 -12.93 -11.24
N TYR A 112 -8.79 -14.07 -10.71
CA TYR A 112 -7.94 -15.24 -10.56
C TYR A 112 -8.01 -16.24 -11.74
N SER A 113 -8.95 -16.09 -12.67
CA SER A 113 -9.35 -17.09 -13.70
C SER A 113 -8.29 -17.74 -14.59
N LYS A 114 -7.06 -17.19 -14.73
CA LYS A 114 -6.11 -17.65 -15.77
C LYS A 114 -5.05 -18.66 -15.29
N TYR A 115 -4.39 -18.47 -14.16
CA TYR A 115 -3.45 -19.40 -13.52
C TYR A 115 -3.24 -18.90 -12.08
N PHE A 116 -3.16 -19.79 -11.08
CA PHE A 116 -3.41 -19.41 -9.67
C PHE A 116 -2.16 -19.55 -8.79
N SER A 117 -1.53 -18.42 -8.45
CA SER A 117 -0.74 -18.32 -7.22
C SER A 117 -1.38 -17.23 -6.37
N VAL A 118 -2.07 -17.67 -5.32
CA VAL A 118 -2.81 -16.80 -4.42
C VAL A 118 -1.94 -16.60 -3.19
N CYS A 119 -1.48 -15.39 -2.92
CA CYS A 119 -0.99 -15.06 -1.58
C CYS A 119 -2.21 -14.67 -0.72
N ILE A 120 -2.77 -15.64 -0.01
CA ILE A 120 -3.83 -15.42 0.99
C ILE A 120 -3.22 -14.69 2.19
N PRO A 121 -3.96 -13.85 2.94
CA PRO A 121 -3.50 -13.31 4.22
C PRO A 121 -2.97 -14.44 5.11
N VAL A 122 -1.65 -14.47 5.25
CA VAL A 122 -0.95 -15.35 6.19
C VAL A 122 -1.21 -14.78 7.57
N PHE A 123 -2.07 -15.44 8.33
CA PHE A 123 -2.23 -15.08 9.73
C PHE A 123 -1.09 -15.69 10.57
N PHE A 124 -0.51 -14.89 11.46
CA PHE A 124 0.53 -15.31 12.39
C PHE A 124 -0.09 -15.52 13.78
N ALA A 125 -0.59 -16.73 14.04
CA ALA A 125 -0.89 -17.16 15.40
C ALA A 125 0.34 -17.92 15.93
N GLY A 126 1.37 -17.16 16.30
CA GLY A 126 2.67 -17.74 16.68
C GLY A 126 3.49 -18.22 15.49
N LEU A 127 4.23 -19.33 15.66
CA LEU A 127 5.15 -19.90 14.66
C LEU A 127 4.44 -20.65 13.52
N LYS A 128 3.17 -20.36 13.22
CA LYS A 128 2.31 -21.18 12.34
C LYS A 128 1.56 -20.35 11.30
N ILE A 129 1.60 -20.81 10.06
CA ILE A 129 0.73 -20.40 8.96
C ILE A 129 -0.39 -21.42 8.82
N ILE A 130 -1.62 -20.93 8.66
CA ILE A 130 -2.80 -21.76 8.44
C ILE A 130 -3.50 -21.24 7.19
N VAL A 131 -3.87 -22.15 6.29
CA VAL A 131 -4.71 -21.85 5.14
C VAL A 131 -6.05 -22.54 5.34
N THR A 132 -7.13 -21.77 5.28
CA THR A 132 -8.49 -22.26 5.47
C THR A 132 -9.38 -21.99 4.26
N ILE A 133 -10.35 -22.87 4.04
CA ILE A 133 -11.48 -22.66 3.13
C ILE A 133 -12.73 -22.67 4.01
N GLY A 134 -13.29 -21.49 4.26
CA GLY A 134 -14.25 -21.31 5.35
C GLY A 134 -13.60 -21.63 6.70
N ASN A 135 -14.21 -22.54 7.46
CA ASN A 135 -13.72 -23.01 8.76
C ASN A 135 -12.81 -24.25 8.68
N ILE A 136 -12.56 -24.78 7.48
CA ILE A 136 -11.79 -26.01 7.29
C ILE A 136 -10.33 -25.64 7.02
N THR A 137 -9.41 -26.19 7.82
CA THR A 137 -7.97 -26.07 7.56
C THR A 137 -7.57 -27.00 6.42
N VAL A 138 -7.04 -26.44 5.34
CA VAL A 138 -6.59 -27.20 4.16
C VAL A 138 -5.08 -27.36 4.09
N ALA A 139 -4.31 -26.45 4.69
CA ALA A 139 -2.87 -26.61 4.85
C ALA A 139 -2.37 -25.82 6.05
N HIS A 140 -1.23 -26.23 6.60
CA HIS A 140 -0.59 -25.49 7.67
C HIS A 140 0.92 -25.72 7.65
N LEU A 141 1.67 -24.72 8.07
CA LEU A 141 3.12 -24.82 8.13
C LEU A 141 3.65 -24.11 9.36
N GLU A 142 4.46 -24.82 10.14
CA GLU A 142 5.11 -24.26 11.33
C GLU A 142 6.58 -23.94 11.04
N SER A 143 7.02 -22.72 11.37
CA SER A 143 8.40 -22.28 11.18
C SER A 143 8.83 -21.29 12.25
N LYS A 144 9.95 -21.61 12.92
CA LYS A 144 10.61 -20.74 13.92
C LYS A 144 11.08 -19.39 13.35
N LYS A 145 11.14 -19.27 12.02
CA LYS A 145 11.63 -18.07 11.33
C LYS A 145 10.56 -16.99 11.14
N LEU A 146 9.28 -17.34 11.30
CA LEU A 146 8.15 -16.42 11.10
C LEU A 146 8.15 -15.25 12.10
N CYS A 147 8.73 -15.44 13.29
CA CYS A 147 8.85 -14.40 14.32
C CYS A 147 10.26 -13.78 14.37
N THR A 148 10.94 -13.70 13.23
CA THR A 148 12.28 -13.06 13.14
C THR A 148 12.17 -11.74 12.40
N PRO A 149 13.10 -10.79 12.62
CA PRO A 149 13.14 -9.54 11.84
C PRO A 149 13.55 -9.77 10.38
N ARG A 150 13.84 -11.01 9.98
CA ARG A 150 14.21 -11.33 8.60
C ARG A 150 12.96 -11.46 7.74
N LYS A 151 13.06 -11.01 6.50
CA LYS A 151 12.03 -11.27 5.50
C LYS A 151 11.92 -12.78 5.26
N VAL A 152 10.70 -13.29 5.33
CA VAL A 152 10.36 -14.68 5.02
C VAL A 152 9.47 -14.67 3.79
N LEU A 153 9.81 -15.51 2.80
CA LEU A 153 8.98 -15.68 1.61
C LEU A 153 7.98 -16.80 1.86
N VAL A 154 6.70 -16.45 1.81
CA VAL A 154 5.60 -17.40 1.85
C VAL A 154 5.04 -17.54 0.45
N GLY A 155 5.10 -18.75 -0.10
CA GLY A 155 4.51 -19.09 -1.39
C GLY A 155 3.25 -19.90 -1.18
N LEU A 156 2.17 -19.54 -1.87
CA LEU A 156 0.95 -20.33 -1.90
C LEU A 156 0.51 -20.51 -3.36
N LEU A 157 0.45 -21.78 -3.77
CA LEU A 157 0.00 -22.23 -5.07
C LEU A 157 -1.26 -23.06 -4.85
N VAL A 158 -2.34 -22.72 -5.56
CA VAL A 158 -3.62 -23.41 -5.42
C VAL A 158 -4.09 -23.83 -6.80
N THR A 159 -4.36 -25.11 -7.00
CA THR A 159 -5.02 -25.61 -8.21
C THR A 159 -6.35 -26.26 -7.83
N LYS A 160 -7.09 -26.75 -8.84
CA LYS A 160 -8.32 -27.52 -8.60
C LYS A 160 -8.10 -28.77 -7.75
N GLN A 161 -6.89 -29.31 -7.70
CA GLN A 161 -6.60 -30.64 -7.12
C GLN A 161 -5.52 -30.60 -6.03
N GLN A 162 -4.63 -29.62 -6.05
CA GLN A 162 -3.51 -29.54 -5.12
C GLN A 162 -3.35 -28.13 -4.59
N LEU A 163 -2.94 -28.03 -3.34
CA LEU A 163 -2.48 -26.81 -2.71
C LEU A 163 -1.05 -27.04 -2.21
N GLU A 164 -0.17 -26.10 -2.52
CA GLU A 164 1.21 -26.10 -2.06
C GLU A 164 1.47 -24.81 -1.27
N LEU A 165 1.76 -24.97 0.01
CA LEU A 165 2.15 -23.90 0.92
C LEU A 165 3.64 -24.04 1.21
N SER A 166 4.43 -23.02 0.89
CA SER A 166 5.87 -23.01 1.07
C SER A 166 6.31 -21.85 1.96
N VAL A 167 7.27 -22.14 2.84
CA VAL A 167 7.97 -21.15 3.66
C VAL A 167 9.44 -21.50 3.65
N ASP A 168 10.26 -20.66 3.01
CA ASP A 168 11.67 -20.95 2.73
C ASP A 168 11.87 -22.32 2.05
N SER A 169 12.51 -23.27 2.75
CA SER A 169 12.83 -24.63 2.28
C SER A 169 11.79 -25.67 2.68
N HIS A 170 10.73 -25.29 3.40
CA HIS A 170 9.67 -26.19 3.83
C HIS A 170 8.47 -26.01 2.92
N THR A 171 7.84 -27.12 2.56
CA THR A 171 6.68 -27.13 1.68
C THR A 171 5.69 -28.15 2.20
N ASP A 172 4.48 -27.69 2.50
CA ASP A 172 3.33 -28.52 2.81
C ASP A 172 2.47 -28.65 1.56
N ARG A 173 2.03 -29.88 1.27
CA ARG A 173 1.22 -30.19 0.10
C ARG A 173 -0.05 -30.88 0.58
N SER A 174 -1.18 -30.36 0.14
CA SER A 174 -2.48 -30.88 0.50
C SER A 174 -3.34 -31.12 -0.72
N ASN A 175 -4.02 -32.26 -0.72
CA ASN A 175 -5.09 -32.61 -1.63
C ASN A 175 -6.40 -32.63 -0.82
N SER A 176 -7.22 -31.60 -1.00
CA SER A 176 -8.52 -31.50 -0.33
C SER A 176 -9.64 -31.46 -1.37
N GLU A 177 -10.73 -32.18 -1.10
CA GLU A 177 -11.96 -32.11 -1.92
C GLU A 177 -12.50 -30.67 -1.99
N HIS A 178 -12.23 -29.87 -0.95
CA HIS A 178 -12.61 -28.45 -0.86
C HIS A 178 -11.88 -27.54 -1.87
N LEU A 179 -10.78 -28.01 -2.48
CA LEU A 179 -10.09 -27.24 -3.54
C LEU A 179 -10.94 -27.08 -4.79
N SER A 180 -11.84 -28.04 -5.06
CA SER A 180 -12.79 -27.94 -6.15
C SER A 180 -13.82 -26.81 -5.92
N ILE A 181 -14.32 -26.68 -4.69
CA ILE A 181 -15.23 -25.61 -4.24
C ILE A 181 -14.53 -24.25 -4.35
N LEU A 182 -13.30 -24.15 -3.84
CA LEU A 182 -12.51 -22.92 -3.92
C LEU A 182 -12.24 -22.53 -5.38
N HIS A 183 -11.87 -23.48 -6.24
CA HIS A 183 -11.67 -23.22 -7.66
C HIS A 183 -12.93 -22.64 -8.31
N GLN A 184 -14.11 -23.20 -8.02
CA GLN A 184 -15.38 -22.68 -8.54
C GLN A 184 -15.71 -21.28 -7.99
N ALA A 185 -15.46 -21.02 -6.71
CA ALA A 185 -15.64 -19.69 -6.12
C ALA A 185 -14.71 -18.65 -6.77
N MET A 186 -13.46 -19.03 -7.05
CA MET A 186 -12.47 -18.17 -7.69
C MET A 186 -12.73 -17.90 -9.18
N MET A 187 -13.61 -18.67 -9.83
CA MET A 187 -14.13 -18.34 -11.16
C MET A 187 -15.09 -17.15 -11.13
N ALA A 188 -15.68 -16.83 -9.98
CA ALA A 188 -16.55 -15.69 -9.79
C ALA A 188 -15.75 -14.41 -9.45
N ASN A 189 -16.46 -13.29 -9.32
CA ASN A 189 -15.89 -12.05 -8.80
C ASN A 189 -15.62 -12.19 -7.30
N VAL A 190 -14.37 -12.40 -6.93
CA VAL A 190 -13.95 -12.48 -5.52
C VAL A 190 -13.28 -11.20 -5.07
N VAL A 191 -13.53 -10.83 -3.83
CA VAL A 191 -12.86 -9.73 -3.14
C VAL A 191 -11.68 -10.30 -2.37
N THR A 192 -10.52 -9.65 -2.47
CA THR A 192 -9.31 -10.02 -1.76
C THR A 192 -9.03 -9.00 -0.67
N TYR A 193 -8.90 -9.48 0.57
CA TYR A 193 -8.54 -8.66 1.71
C TYR A 193 -7.09 -8.92 2.14
N LEU A 194 -6.35 -7.85 2.41
CA LEU A 194 -5.00 -7.90 2.95
C LEU A 194 -4.97 -7.25 4.34
N GLY A 195 -4.28 -7.89 5.29
CA GLY A 195 -4.11 -7.37 6.64
C GLY A 195 -5.24 -7.70 7.61
N GLY A 196 -6.33 -8.30 7.16
CA GLY A 196 -7.44 -8.74 8.00
C GLY A 196 -8.67 -9.13 7.19
N LEU A 197 -9.79 -9.32 7.87
CA LEU A 197 -11.09 -9.63 7.29
C LEU A 197 -12.15 -8.64 7.79
N PRO A 198 -13.23 -8.40 7.04
CA PRO A 198 -14.40 -7.70 7.56
C PRO A 198 -15.06 -8.50 8.70
N ASP A 199 -16.03 -7.89 9.36
CA ASP A 199 -16.90 -8.61 10.28
C ASP A 199 -17.58 -9.77 9.55
N VAL A 200 -17.24 -10.99 9.96
CA VAL A 200 -17.79 -12.24 9.43
C VAL A 200 -18.52 -12.99 10.53
N PRO A 201 -19.53 -13.82 10.20
CA PRO A 201 -20.25 -14.62 11.20
C PRO A 201 -19.30 -15.45 12.07
N LEU A 202 -19.69 -15.67 13.32
CA LEU A 202 -18.95 -16.54 14.23
C LEU A 202 -18.76 -17.93 13.60
N GLY A 203 -17.53 -18.41 13.63
CA GLY A 203 -17.17 -19.71 13.06
C GLY A 203 -16.96 -19.71 11.53
N ALA A 204 -17.06 -18.57 10.83
CA ALA A 204 -16.74 -18.50 9.40
C ALA A 204 -15.23 -18.60 9.09
N THR A 205 -14.39 -18.17 10.04
CA THR A 205 -12.93 -18.23 9.97
C THR A 205 -12.37 -18.60 11.34
N LEU A 206 -11.20 -19.25 11.35
CA LEU A 206 -10.47 -19.55 12.58
C LEU A 206 -9.78 -18.32 13.16
N VAL A 207 -9.60 -17.25 12.36
CA VAL A 207 -8.94 -16.03 12.80
C VAL A 207 -9.58 -14.76 12.25
N THR A 208 -9.80 -13.78 13.12
CA THR A 208 -10.42 -12.48 12.81
C THR A 208 -9.53 -11.29 13.18
N ALA A 209 -8.37 -11.52 13.80
CA ALA A 209 -7.47 -10.43 14.19
C ALA A 209 -6.84 -9.74 12.96
N PHE A 210 -6.52 -8.46 13.10
CA PHE A 210 -5.79 -7.71 12.09
C PHE A 210 -4.29 -8.00 12.19
N TYR A 211 -3.64 -8.13 11.04
CA TYR A 211 -2.21 -8.34 10.93
C TYR A 211 -1.45 -7.08 11.35
N ASN A 212 -0.44 -7.28 12.20
CA ASN A 212 0.52 -6.25 12.58
C ASN A 212 1.91 -6.66 12.06
N GLY A 213 2.46 -5.87 11.15
CA GLY A 213 3.78 -6.10 10.59
C GLY A 213 3.95 -5.56 9.17
N CYS A 214 5.01 -6.02 8.54
CA CYS A 214 5.41 -5.62 7.20
C CYS A 214 5.19 -6.74 6.21
N MET A 215 4.43 -6.49 5.15
CA MET A 215 4.23 -7.44 4.07
C MET A 215 4.33 -6.79 2.69
N GLU A 216 4.69 -7.60 1.70
CA GLU A 216 4.64 -7.28 0.28
C GLU A 216 3.94 -8.46 -0.40
N VAL A 217 2.91 -8.20 -1.19
CA VAL A 217 2.05 -9.26 -1.71
C VAL A 217 2.10 -9.29 -3.24
N LYS A 218 2.30 -10.50 -3.78
CA LYS A 218 2.19 -10.77 -5.21
C LYS A 218 1.06 -11.76 -5.45
N VAL A 219 0.22 -11.46 -6.43
CA VAL A 219 -0.83 -12.37 -6.89
C VAL A 219 -0.66 -12.56 -8.38
N ASN A 220 -0.57 -13.82 -8.83
CA ASN A 220 -0.33 -14.16 -10.24
C ASN A 220 0.88 -13.41 -10.83
N ASN A 221 1.98 -13.35 -10.06
CA ASN A 221 3.23 -12.65 -10.39
C ASN A 221 3.12 -11.12 -10.56
N ARG A 222 1.96 -10.52 -10.25
CA ARG A 222 1.78 -9.07 -10.19
C ARG A 222 1.88 -8.59 -8.74
N GLN A 223 2.77 -7.63 -8.49
CA GLN A 223 2.85 -6.94 -7.20
C GLN A 223 1.55 -6.15 -6.98
N LEU A 224 0.94 -6.32 -5.82
CA LEU A 224 -0.19 -5.50 -5.41
C LEU A 224 0.33 -4.16 -4.88
N ASP A 225 -0.24 -3.09 -5.41
CA ASP A 225 0.00 -1.72 -4.97
C ASP A 225 -1.19 -1.27 -4.10
N LEU A 226 -0.90 -0.92 -2.85
CA LEU A 226 -1.93 -0.49 -1.90
C LEU A 226 -2.55 0.87 -2.24
N ASP A 227 -1.90 1.67 -3.08
CA ASP A 227 -2.49 2.91 -3.58
C ASP A 227 -3.55 2.64 -4.68
N GLU A 228 -3.53 1.44 -5.28
CA GLU A 228 -4.53 0.95 -6.24
C GLU A 228 -5.66 0.11 -5.60
N ALA A 229 -5.65 -0.03 -4.26
CA ALA A 229 -6.72 -0.72 -3.54
C ALA A 229 -8.05 0.02 -3.69
N ILE A 230 -9.16 -0.74 -3.74
CA ILE A 230 -10.52 -0.19 -3.75
C ILE A 230 -10.79 0.55 -2.43
N SER A 231 -10.34 -0.05 -1.33
CA SER A 231 -10.38 0.55 0.00
C SER A 231 -9.13 0.17 0.77
N LYS A 232 -8.62 1.09 1.59
CA LYS A 232 -7.45 0.89 2.44
C LYS A 232 -7.66 1.65 3.75
N HIS A 233 -7.50 0.98 4.89
CA HIS A 233 -7.52 1.64 6.19
C HIS A 233 -6.44 2.75 6.26
N ASN A 234 -6.77 3.89 6.87
CA ASN A 234 -5.93 5.09 6.84
C ASN A 234 -4.56 4.90 7.50
N ASP A 235 -4.47 4.01 8.48
CA ASP A 235 -3.21 3.77 9.20
C ASP A 235 -2.25 2.84 8.44
N ILE A 236 -2.71 2.17 7.36
CA ILE A 236 -1.88 1.29 6.54
C ILE A 236 -0.99 2.14 5.63
N ARG A 237 0.33 1.92 5.71
CA ARG A 237 1.32 2.60 4.87
C ARG A 237 1.58 1.77 3.61
N SER A 238 1.47 2.39 2.45
CA SER A 238 1.51 1.69 1.16
C SER A 238 2.91 1.18 0.82
N HIS A 239 3.94 1.97 1.12
CA HIS A 239 5.29 1.80 0.58
C HIS A 239 6.41 2.03 1.61
N SER A 240 6.07 2.27 2.88
CA SER A 240 7.01 2.49 3.96
C SER A 240 6.80 1.54 5.15
N CYS A 241 7.87 0.82 5.50
CA CYS A 241 7.92 -0.12 6.61
C CYS A 241 8.88 0.37 7.71
N PRO A 242 8.50 0.39 9.00
CA PRO A 242 9.42 0.81 10.05
C PRO A 242 10.62 -0.15 10.14
N LEU A 243 11.84 0.39 10.21
CA LEU A 243 13.06 -0.42 10.42
C LEU A 243 13.22 -0.88 11.88
N ILE A 244 12.62 -0.13 12.81
CA ILE A 244 12.56 -0.45 14.23
C ILE A 244 11.08 -0.44 14.58
N MET A 245 10.56 -1.59 15.01
CA MET A 245 9.22 -1.63 15.61
C MET A 245 9.29 -0.90 16.95
N GLN A 246 8.62 0.25 17.03
CA GLN A 246 8.41 1.00 18.28
C GLN A 246 7.19 0.47 19.01
#